data_AF-A0A1A7ZNP4-F1
#
_entry.id   AF-A0A1A7ZNP4-F1
#
_cell.length_a   1.000
_cell.length_b   1.000
_cell.length_c   1.000
_cell.angle_alpha   90.00
_cell.angle_beta   90.00
_cell.angle_gamma   90.00
#
_symmetry.space_group_name_H-M   'P 1'
#
loop_
_entity.id
_entity.type
_entity.pdbx_description
1 polymer ?
#
loop_
_entity_poly.entity_id
_entity_poly.type
_entity_poly.pdbx_seq_one_letter_code
_entity_poly.pdbx_strand_id
1 'polypeptide(L)'
;MSSSLEKVVAQKKQAIEAVMDMFEKGAEVLASAVGELFPLCEAAAPVLKLALDSVHSKEVYYVKEQFLTVRNKLDVLSSQLEDIDGEIKKGKLDSQYFSVEENIRNQFRKYMDILEAKHQFKEVKTRLFLEHFAKTGGEKNLFVLYDALMGINSFGEPILEVVERYVVRNRRLLEDFCVRMKELFCLGLIALLGHCALTLQSPEEEQEKIQEWSQKIEEVESRMKTTIESCVASFAEQAELDLQRILQEQGEETLQDTSQQILEFLVKKYDWVCWSVRLINHSGSTYRNLRAGKHFYHVAGRNWFEVLQVNNIDLVVSYSTHPQPVPRDCIQQLMEGQGKRGNAPEVVEVLEKQLCGFVVHAVSRHKEFAAAWSFPEDCHYWERHKNVAVCVHSE
;
A
#
# COMPACT_ATOMS: atom_id res chain seq x y z
N MET A 1 17.52 -41.57 2.08
CA MET A 1 17.58 -40.09 2.04
C MET A 1 16.20 -39.48 1.80
N SER A 2 15.36 -40.06 0.95
CA SER A 2 14.02 -39.56 0.62
C SER A 2 13.10 -39.38 1.84
N SER A 3 13.08 -40.32 2.79
CA SER A 3 12.29 -40.20 4.03
C SER A 3 12.73 -39.07 4.98
N SER A 4 13.96 -38.58 4.84
CA SER A 4 14.45 -37.41 5.59
C SER A 4 14.00 -36.11 4.93
N LEU A 5 14.05 -36.05 3.60
CA LEU A 5 13.62 -34.88 2.83
C LEU A 5 12.10 -34.68 2.90
N GLU A 6 11.31 -35.76 2.88
CA GLU A 6 9.86 -35.69 3.09
C GLU A 6 9.50 -35.06 4.44
N LYS A 7 10.25 -35.39 5.52
CA LYS A 7 10.07 -34.77 6.84
C LYS A 7 10.38 -33.27 6.81
N VAL A 8 11.43 -32.85 6.10
CA VAL A 8 11.78 -31.43 5.95
C VAL A 8 10.65 -30.68 5.25
N VAL A 9 10.11 -31.22 4.16
CA VAL A 9 8.98 -30.61 3.44
C VAL A 9 7.73 -30.56 4.34
N ALA A 10 7.45 -31.63 5.09
CA ALA A 10 6.32 -31.66 6.02
C ALA A 10 6.44 -30.62 7.15
N GLN A 11 7.64 -30.43 7.71
CA GLN A 11 7.90 -29.44 8.76
C GLN A 11 7.72 -28.00 8.26
N LYS A 12 7.97 -27.74 6.98
CA LYS A 12 7.82 -26.41 6.36
C LYS A 12 6.38 -26.06 5.99
N LYS A 13 5.46 -27.04 6.00
CA LYS A 13 4.08 -26.85 5.54
C LYS A 13 3.37 -25.67 6.23
N GLN A 14 3.43 -25.59 7.56
CA GLN A 14 2.75 -24.53 8.31
C GLN A 14 3.32 -23.13 7.99
N ALA A 15 4.65 -23.02 7.84
CA ALA A 15 5.29 -21.77 7.45
C ALA A 15 4.88 -21.37 6.03
N ILE A 16 4.81 -22.34 5.11
CA ILE A 16 4.31 -22.12 3.74
C ILE A 16 2.84 -21.65 3.74
N GLU A 17 1.97 -22.26 4.55
CA GLU A 17 0.57 -21.82 4.69
C GLU A 17 0.50 -20.35 5.11
N ALA A 18 1.32 -19.91 6.07
CA ALA A 18 1.38 -18.50 6.47
C ALA A 18 1.81 -17.56 5.33
N VAL A 19 2.81 -17.96 4.51
CA VAL A 19 3.22 -17.18 3.33
C VAL A 19 2.09 -17.07 2.31
N MET A 20 1.34 -18.16 2.10
CA MET A 20 0.25 -18.18 1.14
C MET A 20 -0.95 -17.35 1.60
N ASP A 21 -1.27 -17.37 2.90
CA ASP A 21 -2.25 -16.48 3.52
C ASP A 21 -1.86 -15.00 3.34
N MET A 22 -0.58 -14.66 3.51
CA MET A 22 -0.07 -13.31 3.25
C MET A 22 -0.31 -12.90 1.79
N PHE A 23 0.05 -13.77 0.83
CA PHE A 23 -0.22 -13.48 -0.59
C PHE A 23 -1.72 -13.42 -0.90
N GLU A 24 -2.60 -14.11 -0.16
CA GLU A 24 -4.05 -14.07 -0.37
C GLU A 24 -4.67 -12.77 0.12
N LYS A 25 -4.19 -12.27 1.26
CA LYS A 25 -4.58 -10.96 1.79
C LYS A 25 -4.00 -9.79 1.00
N GLY A 26 -2.99 -10.05 0.16
CA GLY A 26 -2.40 -9.07 -0.74
C GLY A 26 -1.84 -7.85 0.01
N ALA A 27 -2.02 -6.67 -0.57
CA ALA A 27 -1.53 -5.39 -0.04
C ALA A 27 -1.85 -5.14 1.46
N GLU A 28 -2.97 -5.66 1.98
CA GLU A 28 -3.45 -5.38 3.33
C GLU A 28 -2.54 -5.86 4.47
N VAL A 29 -1.76 -6.93 4.24
CA VAL A 29 -0.90 -7.54 5.28
C VAL A 29 0.59 -7.48 4.91
N LEU A 30 0.89 -7.19 3.64
CA LEU A 30 2.23 -7.20 3.10
C LEU A 30 3.13 -6.06 3.59
N ALA A 31 2.55 -4.93 3.99
CA ALA A 31 3.27 -3.82 4.61
C ALA A 31 3.86 -4.16 6.00
N SER A 32 3.35 -5.20 6.68
CA SER A 32 3.77 -5.58 8.03
C SER A 32 4.69 -6.80 8.12
N ALA A 33 4.74 -7.63 7.08
CA ALA A 33 5.41 -8.93 7.07
C ALA A 33 6.85 -8.84 6.52
N VAL A 34 7.84 -8.81 7.42
CA VAL A 34 9.29 -8.86 7.11
C VAL A 34 9.86 -10.20 7.59
N GLY A 35 10.67 -10.84 6.76
CA GLY A 35 11.26 -12.16 6.96
C GLY A 35 10.32 -13.33 6.63
N GLU A 36 9.10 -13.07 6.18
CA GLU A 36 8.06 -14.10 6.05
C GLU A 36 8.04 -14.78 4.68
N LEU A 37 8.66 -14.20 3.63
CA LEU A 37 8.63 -14.75 2.27
C LEU A 37 9.46 -16.05 2.11
N PHE A 38 10.58 -16.13 2.82
CA PHE A 38 11.65 -17.06 2.50
C PHE A 38 11.34 -18.57 2.72
N PRO A 39 10.53 -19.00 3.70
CA PRO A 39 10.22 -20.41 3.95
C PRO A 39 9.65 -21.17 2.73
N LEU A 40 8.90 -20.50 1.86
CA LEU A 40 8.40 -21.09 0.61
C LEU A 40 9.54 -21.38 -0.37
N CYS A 41 10.48 -20.43 -0.51
CA CYS A 41 11.61 -20.56 -1.42
C CYS A 41 12.55 -21.70 -0.99
N GLU A 42 12.83 -21.82 0.31
CA GLU A 42 13.68 -22.89 0.86
C GLU A 42 13.19 -24.31 0.56
N ALA A 43 11.89 -24.49 0.28
CA ALA A 43 11.34 -25.79 -0.08
C ALA A 43 11.71 -26.24 -1.51
N ALA A 44 12.23 -25.36 -2.36
CA ALA A 44 12.52 -25.66 -3.76
C ALA A 44 13.55 -26.77 -3.95
N ALA A 45 14.65 -26.73 -3.20
CA ALA A 45 15.71 -27.73 -3.24
C ALA A 45 15.24 -29.13 -2.81
N PRO A 46 14.62 -29.33 -1.61
CA PRO A 46 14.15 -30.66 -1.20
C PRO A 46 13.03 -31.20 -2.10
N VAL A 47 12.11 -30.34 -2.57
CA VAL A 47 11.06 -30.74 -3.53
C VAL A 47 11.66 -31.23 -4.84
N LEU A 48 12.67 -30.54 -5.38
CA LEU A 48 13.34 -30.96 -6.60
C LEU A 48 14.06 -32.30 -6.45
N LYS A 49 14.82 -32.48 -5.36
CA LYS A 49 15.53 -33.74 -5.06
C LYS A 49 14.55 -34.92 -4.97
N LEU A 50 13.44 -34.75 -4.25
CA LEU A 50 12.37 -35.75 -4.15
C LEU A 50 11.70 -36.01 -5.51
N ALA A 51 11.45 -34.97 -6.29
CA ALA A 51 10.89 -35.10 -7.62
C ALA A 51 11.82 -35.90 -8.53
N LEU A 52 13.14 -35.69 -8.51
CA LEU A 52 14.10 -36.45 -9.32
C LEU A 52 14.13 -37.94 -8.94
N ASP A 53 14.07 -38.23 -7.64
CA ASP A 53 13.95 -39.60 -7.10
C ASP A 53 12.59 -40.25 -7.42
N SER A 54 11.68 -39.53 -8.09
CA SER A 54 10.32 -39.98 -8.43
C SER A 54 9.49 -40.34 -7.19
N VAL A 55 9.74 -39.62 -6.10
CA VAL A 55 9.00 -39.71 -4.86
C VAL A 55 7.76 -38.83 -4.97
N HIS A 56 6.60 -39.43 -4.69
CA HIS A 56 5.31 -38.77 -4.78
C HIS A 56 4.63 -38.79 -3.41
N SER A 57 4.82 -37.73 -2.63
CA SER A 57 4.12 -37.52 -1.36
C SER A 57 3.07 -36.40 -1.47
N LYS A 58 2.10 -36.39 -0.55
CA LYS A 58 1.07 -35.35 -0.51
C LYS A 58 1.68 -33.97 -0.25
N GLU A 59 2.74 -33.92 0.53
CA GLU A 59 3.47 -32.72 0.91
C GLU A 59 4.23 -32.14 -0.28
N VAL A 60 4.90 -32.99 -1.06
CA VAL A 60 5.58 -32.55 -2.30
C VAL A 60 4.57 -32.00 -3.32
N TYR A 61 3.42 -32.67 -3.47
CA TYR A 61 2.35 -32.18 -4.33
C TYR A 61 1.82 -30.82 -3.83
N TYR A 62 1.56 -30.69 -2.53
CA TYR A 62 1.08 -29.45 -1.93
C TYR A 62 2.02 -28.27 -2.19
N VAL A 63 3.33 -28.42 -1.92
CA VAL A 63 4.29 -27.32 -2.12
C VAL A 63 4.40 -26.95 -3.60
N LYS A 64 4.38 -27.93 -4.50
CA LYS A 64 4.34 -27.68 -5.94
C LYS A 64 3.12 -26.85 -6.35
N GLU A 65 1.94 -27.15 -5.81
CA GLU A 65 0.74 -26.35 -6.07
C GLU A 65 0.90 -24.92 -5.52
N GLN A 66 1.54 -24.72 -4.37
CA GLN A 66 1.81 -23.37 -3.86
C GLN A 66 2.75 -22.57 -4.78
N PHE A 67 3.77 -23.20 -5.38
CA PHE A 67 4.61 -22.54 -6.39
C PHE A 67 3.80 -22.08 -7.61
N LEU A 68 2.85 -22.90 -8.07
CA LEU A 68 1.94 -22.55 -9.16
C LEU A 68 0.99 -21.41 -8.78
N THR A 69 0.51 -21.38 -7.55
CA THR A 69 -0.35 -20.29 -7.04
C THR A 69 0.38 -18.94 -7.08
N VAL A 70 1.63 -18.88 -6.61
CA VAL A 70 2.44 -17.64 -6.68
C VAL A 70 2.61 -17.16 -8.11
N ARG A 71 2.93 -18.07 -9.05
CA ARG A 71 3.02 -17.72 -10.47
C ARG A 71 1.72 -17.13 -11.01
N ASN A 72 0.57 -17.76 -10.70
CA ASN A 72 -0.72 -17.31 -11.21
C ASN A 72 -1.12 -15.94 -10.66
N LYS A 73 -0.77 -15.61 -9.40
CA LYS A 73 -1.02 -14.29 -8.81
C LYS A 73 -0.20 -13.19 -9.49
N LEU A 74 1.07 -13.47 -9.78
CA LEU A 74 1.94 -12.57 -10.54
C LEU A 74 1.38 -12.22 -11.92
N ASP A 75 0.75 -13.19 -12.61
CA ASP A 75 0.12 -12.96 -13.92
C ASP A 75 -1.13 -12.05 -13.80
N VAL A 76 -1.93 -12.21 -12.74
CA VAL A 76 -3.11 -11.35 -12.47
C VAL A 76 -2.68 -9.93 -12.16
N LEU A 77 -1.72 -9.73 -11.25
CA LEU A 77 -1.24 -8.39 -10.88
C LEU A 77 -0.57 -7.67 -12.04
N SER A 78 0.09 -8.40 -12.93
CA SER A 78 0.69 -7.81 -14.15
C SER A 78 -0.34 -7.19 -15.09
N SER A 79 -1.56 -7.76 -15.15
CA SER A 79 -2.67 -7.20 -15.93
C SER A 79 -3.35 -5.99 -15.27
N GLN A 80 -3.25 -5.87 -13.94
CA GLN A 80 -3.88 -4.78 -13.16
C GLN A 80 -3.00 -3.53 -13.05
N LEU A 81 -1.70 -3.68 -13.27
CA LEU A 81 -0.71 -2.59 -13.19
C LEU A 81 -0.24 -2.09 -14.56
N GLU A 82 -0.88 -2.48 -15.67
CA GLU A 82 -0.51 -2.04 -17.04
C GLU A 82 -0.45 -0.50 -17.15
N ASP A 83 -1.28 0.22 -16.40
CA ASP A 83 -1.30 1.69 -16.32
C ASP A 83 -0.11 2.29 -15.55
N ILE A 84 0.43 1.57 -14.56
CA ILE A 84 1.66 1.98 -13.85
C ILE A 84 2.88 1.63 -14.68
N ASP A 85 2.86 0.47 -15.32
CA ASP A 85 3.85 0.02 -16.29
C ASP A 85 3.99 1.01 -17.45
N GLY A 86 2.89 1.56 -17.99
CA GLY A 86 2.88 2.41 -19.19
C GLY A 86 3.73 3.69 -19.13
N GLU A 87 3.86 4.30 -17.96
CA GLU A 87 4.68 5.51 -17.76
C GLU A 87 6.03 5.21 -17.09
N ILE A 88 6.14 4.15 -16.26
CA ILE A 88 7.46 3.63 -15.83
C ILE A 88 8.28 3.22 -17.06
N LYS A 89 7.64 2.62 -18.08
CA LYS A 89 8.21 2.30 -19.40
C LYS A 89 8.76 3.52 -20.17
N LYS A 90 8.31 4.75 -19.87
CA LYS A 90 8.84 5.97 -20.52
C LYS A 90 10.15 6.46 -19.92
N GLY A 91 10.48 6.06 -18.69
CA GLY A 91 11.79 6.25 -18.10
C GLY A 91 12.75 5.16 -18.58
N LYS A 92 14.01 5.47 -18.87
CA LYS A 92 15.07 4.54 -19.36
C LYS A 92 15.29 3.24 -18.55
N LEU A 93 14.56 3.03 -17.45
CA LEU A 93 14.46 1.79 -16.68
C LEU A 93 13.89 0.59 -17.48
N ASP A 94 13.14 0.87 -18.53
CA ASP A 94 12.29 -0.08 -19.28
C ASP A 94 12.98 -1.38 -19.76
N SER A 95 14.14 -1.30 -20.42
CA SER A 95 14.71 -2.49 -21.07
C SER A 95 15.38 -3.50 -20.12
N GLN A 96 15.91 -3.02 -18.99
CA GLN A 96 16.66 -3.88 -18.08
C GLN A 96 15.74 -4.65 -17.13
N TYR A 97 14.73 -4.00 -16.55
CA TYR A 97 13.83 -4.69 -15.60
C TYR A 97 12.87 -5.65 -16.31
N PHE A 98 12.40 -5.27 -17.50
CA PHE A 98 11.55 -6.16 -18.29
C PHE A 98 12.28 -7.46 -18.67
N SER A 99 13.53 -7.37 -19.14
CA SER A 99 14.31 -8.56 -19.48
C SER A 99 14.64 -9.41 -18.26
N VAL A 100 14.90 -8.79 -17.10
CA VAL A 100 15.10 -9.50 -15.82
C VAL A 100 13.84 -10.24 -15.38
N GLU A 101 12.67 -9.61 -15.43
CA GLU A 101 11.39 -10.23 -15.08
C GLU A 101 11.07 -11.40 -16.01
N GLU A 102 11.24 -11.22 -17.32
CA GLU A 102 11.07 -12.28 -18.31
C GLU A 102 12.02 -13.46 -18.06
N ASN A 103 13.29 -13.18 -17.79
CA ASN A 103 14.29 -14.21 -17.48
C ASN A 103 13.89 -15.00 -16.24
N ILE A 104 13.51 -14.35 -15.15
CA ILE A 104 13.09 -15.00 -13.89
C ILE A 104 11.87 -15.90 -14.14
N ARG A 105 10.84 -15.39 -14.82
CA ARG A 105 9.64 -16.18 -15.16
C ARG A 105 10.01 -17.42 -15.98
N ASN A 106 10.89 -17.27 -16.96
CA ASN A 106 11.32 -18.37 -17.81
C ASN A 106 12.19 -19.39 -17.05
N GLN A 107 13.09 -18.95 -16.17
CA GLN A 107 13.88 -19.82 -15.29
C GLN A 107 12.98 -20.64 -14.37
N PHE A 108 12.01 -20.00 -13.71
CA PHE A 108 11.01 -20.67 -12.88
C PHE A 108 10.18 -21.67 -13.70
N ARG A 109 9.72 -21.29 -14.91
CA ARG A 109 8.99 -22.21 -15.79
C ARG A 109 9.81 -23.47 -16.11
N LYS A 110 11.11 -23.32 -16.37
CA LYS A 110 12.01 -24.45 -16.64
C LYS A 110 12.27 -25.31 -15.40
N TYR A 111 12.27 -24.73 -14.21
CA TYR A 111 12.28 -25.49 -12.96
C TYR A 111 10.99 -26.33 -12.80
N MET A 112 9.82 -25.72 -13.01
CA MET A 112 8.52 -26.42 -12.93
C MET A 112 8.39 -27.54 -13.96
N ASP A 113 8.94 -27.36 -15.17
CA ASP A 113 9.04 -28.39 -16.21
C ASP A 113 9.71 -29.68 -15.69
N ILE A 114 10.66 -29.59 -14.74
CA ILE A 114 11.29 -30.76 -14.12
C ILE A 114 10.31 -31.45 -13.16
N LEU A 115 9.62 -30.67 -12.31
CA LEU A 115 8.65 -31.17 -11.34
C LEU A 115 7.41 -31.80 -11.99
N GLU A 116 7.12 -31.43 -13.23
CA GLU A 116 6.00 -31.95 -14.04
C GLU A 116 6.42 -33.08 -15.00
N ALA A 117 7.72 -33.30 -15.18
CA ALA A 117 8.22 -34.29 -16.14
C ALA A 117 7.92 -35.73 -15.71
N LYS A 118 7.47 -36.53 -16.68
CA LYS A 118 7.53 -38.00 -16.55
C LYS A 118 8.98 -38.45 -16.37
N HIS A 119 9.18 -39.55 -15.65
CA HIS A 119 10.51 -40.07 -15.29
C HIS A 119 11.50 -40.08 -16.47
N GLN A 120 11.09 -40.62 -17.63
CA GLN A 120 11.90 -40.70 -18.86
C GLN A 120 12.34 -39.36 -19.47
N PHE A 121 11.74 -38.24 -19.06
CA PHE A 121 12.07 -36.90 -19.56
C PHE A 121 12.80 -36.03 -18.53
N LYS A 122 12.95 -36.49 -17.28
CA LYS A 122 13.55 -35.68 -16.20
C LYS A 122 14.96 -35.23 -16.53
N GLU A 123 15.82 -36.14 -16.98
CA GLU A 123 17.21 -35.81 -17.34
C GLU A 123 17.29 -34.71 -18.42
N VAL A 124 16.47 -34.84 -19.47
CA VAL A 124 16.41 -33.85 -20.56
C VAL A 124 15.91 -32.49 -20.03
N LYS A 125 14.87 -32.48 -19.19
CA LYS A 125 14.34 -31.24 -18.61
C LYS A 125 15.33 -30.58 -17.65
N THR A 126 16.03 -31.36 -16.83
CA THR A 126 17.10 -30.89 -15.94
C THR A 126 18.21 -30.22 -16.72
N ARG A 127 18.69 -30.85 -17.81
CA ARG A 127 19.72 -30.25 -18.68
C ARG A 127 19.24 -28.94 -19.30
N LEU A 128 18.00 -28.91 -19.82
CA LEU A 128 17.42 -27.70 -20.41
C LEU A 128 17.29 -26.57 -19.39
N PHE A 129 16.93 -26.88 -18.14
CA PHE A 129 16.89 -25.92 -17.05
C PHE A 129 18.27 -25.34 -16.75
N LEU A 130 19.28 -26.18 -16.54
CA LEU A 130 20.65 -25.72 -16.26
C LEU A 130 21.22 -24.85 -17.38
N GLU A 131 21.08 -25.29 -18.63
CA GLU A 131 21.52 -24.50 -19.80
C GLU A 131 20.80 -23.15 -19.89
N HIS A 132 19.48 -23.15 -19.66
CA HIS A 132 18.68 -21.93 -19.75
C HIS A 132 18.98 -20.96 -18.60
N PHE A 133 19.11 -21.46 -17.37
CA PHE A 133 19.44 -20.67 -16.19
C PHE A 133 20.75 -19.91 -16.39
N ALA A 134 21.80 -20.60 -16.85
CA ALA A 134 23.09 -19.97 -17.16
C ALA A 134 23.00 -18.93 -18.30
N LYS A 135 22.30 -19.27 -19.40
CA LYS A 135 22.16 -18.39 -20.58
C LYS A 135 21.35 -17.11 -20.31
N THR A 136 20.42 -17.16 -19.36
CA THR A 136 19.52 -16.04 -19.02
C THR A 136 19.97 -15.27 -17.78
N GLY A 137 21.26 -15.33 -17.43
CA GLY A 137 21.85 -14.52 -16.34
C GLY A 137 21.82 -15.16 -14.96
N GLY A 138 21.07 -16.26 -14.76
CA GLY A 138 20.98 -16.99 -13.50
C GLY A 138 20.68 -16.08 -12.31
N GLU A 139 21.48 -16.22 -11.26
CA GLU A 139 21.39 -15.42 -10.03
C GLU A 139 21.52 -13.90 -10.26
N LYS A 140 22.19 -13.47 -11.34
CA LYS A 140 22.39 -12.03 -11.62
C LYS A 140 21.07 -11.28 -11.76
N ASN A 141 20.02 -11.93 -12.24
CA ASN A 141 18.69 -11.32 -12.33
C ASN A 141 18.16 -10.89 -10.95
N LEU A 142 18.34 -11.74 -9.94
CA LEU A 142 17.93 -11.43 -8.57
C LEU A 142 18.76 -10.28 -7.99
N PHE A 143 20.05 -10.24 -8.27
CA PHE A 143 20.90 -9.09 -7.88
C PHE A 143 20.45 -7.79 -8.54
N VAL A 144 20.07 -7.81 -9.82
CA VAL A 144 19.54 -6.60 -10.47
C VAL A 144 18.27 -6.10 -9.78
N LEU A 145 17.34 -6.98 -9.40
CA LEU A 145 16.15 -6.59 -8.63
C LEU A 145 16.52 -6.03 -7.25
N TYR A 146 17.44 -6.70 -6.55
CA TYR A 146 17.90 -6.29 -5.23
C TYR A 146 18.57 -4.90 -5.29
N ASP A 147 19.54 -4.71 -6.19
CA ASP A 147 20.26 -3.45 -6.35
C ASP A 147 19.34 -2.30 -6.75
N ALA A 148 18.27 -2.58 -7.51
CA ALA A 148 17.26 -1.60 -7.87
C ALA A 148 16.45 -1.10 -6.68
N LEU A 149 16.03 -2.01 -5.81
CA LEU A 149 15.28 -1.69 -4.59
C LEU A 149 16.15 -0.99 -3.55
N MET A 150 17.44 -1.35 -3.50
CA MET A 150 18.38 -0.77 -2.54
C MET A 150 19.04 0.51 -3.04
N GLY A 151 18.89 0.87 -4.33
CA GLY A 151 19.52 2.06 -4.93
C GLY A 151 21.03 1.96 -5.06
N ILE A 152 21.56 0.74 -5.25
CA ILE A 152 23.01 0.47 -5.34
C ILE A 152 23.47 0.47 -6.82
N ASN A 153 22.54 0.55 -7.76
CA ASN A 153 22.85 0.51 -9.19
C ASN A 153 23.59 1.78 -9.69
N SER A 154 24.26 1.65 -10.83
CA SER A 154 25.10 2.71 -11.40
C SER A 154 24.31 3.87 -12.04
N PHE A 155 22.97 3.81 -12.04
CA PHE A 155 22.11 4.64 -12.88
C PHE A 155 21.12 5.53 -12.10
N GLY A 156 21.05 5.44 -10.77
CA GLY A 156 20.37 6.46 -9.97
C GLY A 156 19.58 5.93 -8.78
N GLU A 157 18.52 6.68 -8.48
CA GLU A 157 17.64 6.58 -7.32
C GLU A 157 16.95 5.20 -7.16
N PRO A 158 16.64 4.74 -5.93
CA PRO A 158 15.91 3.50 -5.69
C PRO A 158 14.58 3.43 -6.46
N ILE A 159 14.28 2.26 -7.04
CA ILE A 159 13.04 2.06 -7.83
C ILE A 159 11.77 2.33 -7.00
N LEU A 160 11.79 2.03 -5.69
CA LEU A 160 10.67 2.30 -4.81
C LEU A 160 10.35 3.80 -4.71
N GLU A 161 11.36 4.67 -4.69
CA GLU A 161 11.18 6.13 -4.65
C GLU A 161 10.64 6.66 -5.98
N VAL A 162 11.09 6.07 -7.10
CA VAL A 162 10.55 6.38 -8.44
C VAL A 162 9.08 6.00 -8.53
N VAL A 163 8.72 4.80 -8.08
CA VAL A 163 7.33 4.30 -8.06
C VAL A 163 6.47 5.15 -7.13
N GLU A 164 6.93 5.44 -5.91
CA GLU A 164 6.19 6.26 -4.94
C GLU A 164 5.78 7.62 -5.52
N ARG A 165 6.72 8.32 -6.18
CA ARG A 165 6.40 9.59 -6.85
C ARG A 165 5.43 9.40 -8.00
N TYR A 166 5.61 8.36 -8.79
CA TYR A 166 4.77 8.08 -9.95
C TYR A 166 3.31 7.81 -9.55
N VAL A 167 3.10 6.99 -8.51
CA VAL A 167 1.77 6.72 -7.96
C VAL A 167 1.26 7.87 -7.08
N VAL A 168 2.00 8.98 -7.01
CA VAL A 168 1.66 10.19 -6.25
C VAL A 168 1.34 9.85 -4.79
N ARG A 169 2.18 9.00 -4.17
CA ARG A 169 2.01 8.49 -2.80
C ARG A 169 0.63 7.84 -2.56
N ASN A 170 0.09 7.17 -3.56
CA ASN A 170 -1.04 6.25 -3.37
C ASN A 170 -0.53 4.95 -2.73
N ARG A 171 -0.86 4.77 -1.44
CA ARG A 171 -0.45 3.62 -0.64
C ARG A 171 -0.81 2.28 -1.30
N ARG A 172 -2.04 2.11 -1.78
CA ARG A 172 -2.51 0.83 -2.35
C ARG A 172 -1.71 0.44 -3.59
N LEU A 173 -1.47 1.39 -4.49
CA LEU A 173 -0.67 1.16 -5.69
C LEU A 173 0.80 0.86 -5.37
N LEU A 174 1.35 1.49 -4.33
CA LEU A 174 2.70 1.21 -3.85
C LEU A 174 2.79 -0.19 -3.21
N GLU A 175 1.80 -0.57 -2.40
CA GLU A 175 1.70 -1.91 -1.82
C GLU A 175 1.61 -2.98 -2.93
N ASP A 176 0.77 -2.78 -3.94
CA ASP A 176 0.62 -3.69 -5.09
C ASP A 176 1.96 -3.91 -5.84
N PHE A 177 2.73 -2.83 -6.03
CA PHE A 177 4.08 -2.93 -6.59
C PHE A 177 5.01 -3.80 -5.71
N CYS A 178 4.99 -3.58 -4.38
CA CYS A 178 5.77 -4.39 -3.44
C CYS A 178 5.36 -5.87 -3.46
N VAL A 179 4.06 -6.17 -3.60
CA VAL A 179 3.56 -7.55 -3.74
C VAL A 179 4.15 -8.20 -4.99
N ARG A 180 4.04 -7.55 -6.15
CA ARG A 180 4.59 -8.06 -7.42
C ARG A 180 6.10 -8.33 -7.33
N MET A 181 6.84 -7.42 -6.69
CA MET A 181 8.28 -7.61 -6.49
C MET A 181 8.58 -8.82 -5.61
N LYS A 182 7.86 -9.01 -4.50
CA LYS A 182 8.01 -10.18 -3.62
C LYS A 182 7.69 -11.50 -4.36
N GLU A 183 6.63 -11.53 -5.15
CA GLU A 183 6.29 -12.68 -5.98
C GLU A 183 7.40 -12.98 -7.00
N LEU A 184 7.95 -11.95 -7.64
CA LEU A 184 9.04 -12.11 -8.60
C LEU A 184 10.32 -12.63 -7.94
N PHE A 185 10.68 -12.13 -6.75
CA PHE A 185 11.77 -12.71 -5.94
C PHE A 185 11.48 -14.16 -5.61
N CYS A 186 10.25 -14.51 -5.22
CA CYS A 186 9.88 -15.88 -4.91
C CYS A 186 10.14 -16.82 -6.09
N LEU A 187 9.70 -16.46 -7.31
CA LEU A 187 9.94 -17.27 -8.50
C LEU A 187 11.45 -17.44 -8.79
N GLY A 188 12.22 -16.35 -8.68
CA GLY A 188 13.65 -16.39 -8.95
C GLY A 188 14.44 -17.17 -7.89
N LEU A 189 14.07 -17.06 -6.61
CA LEU A 189 14.69 -17.82 -5.52
C LEU A 189 14.35 -19.30 -5.59
N ILE A 190 13.11 -19.68 -5.94
CA ILE A 190 12.76 -21.08 -6.19
C ILE A 190 13.63 -21.65 -7.32
N ALA A 191 13.78 -20.91 -8.42
CA ALA A 191 14.65 -21.33 -9.52
C ALA A 191 16.12 -21.42 -9.09
N LEU A 192 16.65 -20.42 -8.37
CA LEU A 192 18.02 -20.40 -7.88
C LEU A 192 18.31 -21.59 -6.94
N LEU A 193 17.47 -21.81 -5.93
CA LEU A 193 17.67 -22.89 -4.97
C LEU A 193 17.49 -24.27 -5.63
N GLY A 194 16.61 -24.36 -6.63
CA GLY A 194 16.53 -25.52 -7.51
C GLY A 194 17.82 -25.76 -8.31
N HIS A 195 18.44 -24.70 -8.84
CA HIS A 195 19.74 -24.78 -9.51
C HIS A 195 20.85 -25.21 -8.54
N CYS A 196 20.94 -24.58 -7.36
CA CYS A 196 21.88 -24.93 -6.31
C CYS A 196 21.79 -26.41 -5.92
N ALA A 197 20.58 -26.95 -5.76
CA ALA A 197 20.35 -28.37 -5.46
C ALA A 197 20.88 -29.34 -6.54
N LEU A 198 21.06 -28.89 -7.77
CA LEU A 198 21.59 -29.69 -8.88
C LEU A 198 23.09 -29.55 -9.07
N THR A 199 23.66 -28.38 -8.74
CA THR A 199 25.05 -28.04 -9.08
C THR A 199 26.00 -28.05 -7.89
N LEU A 200 25.50 -27.77 -6.69
CA LEU A 200 26.32 -27.77 -5.48
C LEU A 200 26.48 -29.19 -4.96
N GLN A 201 27.70 -29.51 -4.52
CA GLN A 201 28.03 -30.84 -4.03
C GLN A 201 27.92 -30.93 -2.50
N SER A 202 28.03 -29.78 -1.81
CA SER A 202 28.00 -29.71 -0.36
C SER A 202 26.67 -29.11 0.15
N PRO A 203 26.02 -29.74 1.16
CA PRO A 203 24.91 -29.13 1.88
C PRO A 203 25.28 -27.78 2.54
N GLU A 204 26.55 -27.56 2.87
CA GLU A 204 27.01 -26.31 3.48
C GLU A 204 26.95 -25.14 2.50
N GLU A 205 27.33 -25.36 1.23
CA GLU A 205 27.24 -24.34 0.17
C GLU A 205 25.77 -23.99 -0.15
N GLU A 206 24.88 -24.98 -0.13
CA GLU A 206 23.44 -24.76 -0.28
C GLU A 206 22.89 -23.92 0.89
N GLN A 207 23.33 -24.21 2.12
CA GLN A 207 22.93 -23.47 3.30
C GLN A 207 23.47 -22.03 3.33
N GLU A 208 24.69 -21.81 2.85
CA GLU A 208 25.27 -20.46 2.70
C GLU A 208 24.44 -19.63 1.72
N LYS A 209 24.05 -20.22 0.58
CA LYS A 209 23.17 -19.55 -0.39
C LYS A 209 21.79 -19.22 0.17
N ILE A 210 21.23 -20.13 0.97
CA ILE A 210 19.98 -19.90 1.70
C ILE A 210 20.13 -18.72 2.66
N GLN A 211 21.21 -18.66 3.44
CA GLN A 211 21.44 -17.55 4.38
C GLN A 211 21.65 -16.21 3.69
N GLU A 212 22.46 -16.19 2.61
CA GLU A 212 22.71 -14.98 1.82
C GLU A 212 21.40 -14.37 1.33
N TRP A 213 20.55 -15.18 0.69
CA TRP A 213 19.30 -14.68 0.12
C TRP A 213 18.22 -14.41 1.16
N SER A 214 18.18 -15.16 2.28
CA SER A 214 17.29 -14.84 3.39
C SER A 214 17.54 -13.42 3.91
N GLN A 215 18.81 -13.08 4.15
CA GLN A 215 19.18 -11.76 4.63
C GLN A 215 18.83 -10.66 3.60
N LYS A 216 19.14 -10.87 2.31
CA LYS A 216 18.81 -9.91 1.25
C LYS A 216 17.31 -9.66 1.13
N ILE A 217 16.50 -10.70 1.30
CA ILE A 217 15.05 -10.57 1.28
C ILE A 217 14.55 -9.81 2.50
N GLU A 218 15.06 -10.08 3.70
CA GLU A 218 14.72 -9.28 4.89
C GLU A 218 15.03 -7.79 4.69
N GLU A 219 16.19 -7.46 4.08
CA GLU A 219 16.55 -6.08 3.75
C GLU A 219 15.59 -5.44 2.74
N VAL A 220 15.22 -6.19 1.69
CA VAL A 220 14.21 -5.76 0.70
C VAL A 220 12.85 -5.51 1.35
N GLU A 221 12.38 -6.42 2.18
CA GLU A 221 11.07 -6.33 2.84
C GLU A 221 11.04 -5.17 3.85
N SER A 222 12.13 -4.96 4.58
CA SER A 222 12.30 -3.83 5.49
C SER A 222 12.27 -2.49 4.75
N ARG A 223 12.93 -2.42 3.58
CA ARG A 223 12.89 -1.23 2.72
C ARG A 223 11.47 -0.95 2.23
N MET A 224 10.77 -1.96 1.69
CA MET A 224 9.37 -1.83 1.24
C MET A 224 8.47 -1.31 2.36
N LYS A 225 8.57 -1.92 3.56
CA LYS A 225 7.81 -1.52 4.74
C LYS A 225 8.06 -0.06 5.10
N THR A 226 9.33 0.36 5.18
CA THR A 226 9.70 1.73 5.55
C THR A 226 9.14 2.74 4.55
N THR A 227 9.19 2.44 3.24
CA THR A 227 8.61 3.31 2.20
C THR A 227 7.08 3.42 2.35
N ILE A 228 6.38 2.32 2.60
CA ILE A 228 4.93 2.32 2.82
C ILE A 228 4.58 3.10 4.10
N GLU A 229 5.30 2.90 5.20
CA GLU A 229 5.10 3.63 6.46
C GLU A 229 5.32 5.14 6.27
N SER A 230 6.34 5.54 5.49
CA SER A 230 6.57 6.95 5.14
C SER A 230 5.44 7.52 4.29
N CYS A 231 4.94 6.76 3.31
CA CYS A 231 3.78 7.15 2.49
C CYS A 231 2.53 7.36 3.36
N VAL A 232 2.27 6.46 4.31
CA VAL A 232 1.17 6.58 5.28
C VAL A 232 1.39 7.76 6.22
N ALA A 233 2.59 8.01 6.72
CA ALA A 233 2.85 9.10 7.66
C ALA A 233 2.64 10.50 7.04
N SER A 234 2.98 10.65 5.76
CA SER A 234 2.85 11.92 5.03
C SER A 234 1.51 12.11 4.33
N PHE A 235 0.50 11.29 4.64
CA PHE A 235 -0.77 11.29 3.89
C PHE A 235 -1.48 12.65 3.92
N ALA A 236 -1.45 13.35 5.06
CA ALA A 236 -2.14 14.62 5.24
C ALA A 236 -1.53 15.73 4.36
N GLU A 237 -0.20 15.84 4.34
CA GLU A 237 0.54 16.78 3.47
C GLU A 237 0.26 16.48 1.99
N GLN A 238 0.26 15.20 1.61
CA GLN A 238 -0.08 14.81 0.24
C GLN A 238 -1.54 15.12 -0.10
N ALA A 239 -2.48 14.90 0.82
CA ALA A 239 -3.89 15.16 0.61
C ALA A 239 -4.12 16.67 0.38
N GLU A 240 -3.47 17.53 1.14
CA GLU A 240 -3.51 18.99 0.93
C GLU A 240 -3.09 19.37 -0.49
N LEU A 241 -1.95 18.85 -0.96
CA LEU A 241 -1.45 19.09 -2.32
C LEU A 241 -2.40 18.57 -3.41
N ASP A 242 -2.96 17.38 -3.20
CA ASP A 242 -3.92 16.78 -4.13
C ASP A 242 -5.18 17.64 -4.26
N LEU A 243 -5.73 18.11 -3.13
CA LEU A 243 -6.93 18.92 -3.10
C LEU A 243 -6.68 20.32 -3.66
N GLN A 244 -5.50 20.88 -3.44
CA GLN A 244 -5.12 22.14 -4.08
C GLN A 244 -5.15 22.02 -5.61
N ARG A 245 -4.64 20.93 -6.17
CA ARG A 245 -4.71 20.66 -7.61
C ARG A 245 -6.14 20.46 -8.09
N ILE A 246 -6.93 19.64 -7.39
CA ILE A 246 -8.34 19.37 -7.76
C ILE A 246 -9.14 20.67 -7.81
N LEU A 247 -8.99 21.55 -6.81
CA LEU A 247 -9.68 22.84 -6.78
C LEU A 247 -9.23 23.80 -7.89
N GLN A 248 -7.96 23.74 -8.32
CA GLN A 248 -7.44 24.55 -9.43
C GLN A 248 -7.96 24.08 -10.80
N GLU A 249 -8.16 22.78 -10.96
CA GLU A 249 -8.65 22.17 -12.21
C GLU A 249 -10.19 22.19 -12.31
N GLN A 250 -10.87 22.57 -11.23
CA GLN A 250 -12.33 22.50 -11.15
C GLN A 250 -13.06 23.54 -12.03
N GLY A 251 -14.17 23.12 -12.64
CA GLY A 251 -15.08 23.97 -13.42
C GLY A 251 -16.21 24.61 -12.60
N GLU A 252 -17.31 25.00 -13.27
CA GLU A 252 -18.49 25.63 -12.66
C GLU A 252 -19.43 24.63 -11.95
N GLU A 253 -18.94 23.91 -10.95
CA GLU A 253 -19.75 22.98 -10.15
C GLU A 253 -20.32 23.63 -8.89
N THR A 254 -21.38 23.05 -8.31
CA THR A 254 -21.94 23.54 -7.05
C THR A 254 -21.05 23.14 -5.87
N LEU A 255 -21.04 23.95 -4.80
CA LEU A 255 -20.26 23.62 -3.58
C LEU A 255 -20.58 22.23 -3.02
N GLN A 256 -21.84 21.79 -3.12
CA GLN A 256 -22.24 20.47 -2.64
C GLN A 256 -21.61 19.37 -3.48
N ASP A 257 -21.68 19.48 -4.80
CA ASP A 257 -21.09 18.51 -5.73
C ASP A 257 -19.57 18.47 -5.56
N THR A 258 -18.91 19.63 -5.47
CA THR A 258 -17.48 19.75 -5.16
C THR A 258 -17.12 19.02 -3.88
N SER A 259 -17.87 19.25 -2.79
CA SER A 259 -17.56 18.64 -1.49
C SER A 259 -17.67 17.12 -1.53
N GLN A 260 -18.61 16.60 -2.31
CA GLN A 260 -18.83 15.17 -2.49
C GLN A 260 -17.72 14.54 -3.36
N GLN A 261 -17.34 15.19 -4.46
CA GLN A 261 -16.23 14.73 -5.31
C GLN A 261 -14.90 14.69 -4.55
N ILE A 262 -14.62 15.74 -3.77
CA ILE A 262 -13.43 15.79 -2.91
C ILE A 262 -13.46 14.64 -1.90
N LEU A 263 -14.60 14.39 -1.25
CA LEU A 263 -14.74 13.30 -0.30
C LEU A 263 -14.50 11.94 -0.98
N GLU A 264 -15.10 11.69 -2.13
CA GLU A 264 -14.95 10.45 -2.89
C GLU A 264 -13.49 10.21 -3.30
N PHE A 265 -12.79 11.26 -3.74
CA PHE A 265 -11.36 11.19 -4.01
C PHE A 265 -10.55 10.80 -2.77
N LEU A 266 -10.79 11.49 -1.64
CA LEU A 266 -10.07 11.24 -0.39
C LEU A 266 -10.31 9.83 0.14
N VAL A 267 -11.57 9.37 0.17
CA VAL A 267 -11.92 8.02 0.60
C VAL A 267 -11.31 6.96 -0.30
N LYS A 268 -11.26 7.21 -1.62
CA LYS A 268 -10.67 6.25 -2.55
C LYS A 268 -9.14 6.15 -2.40
N LYS A 269 -8.45 7.27 -2.19
CA LYS A 269 -6.98 7.30 -2.12
C LYS A 269 -6.43 6.99 -0.71
N TYR A 270 -7.17 7.38 0.31
CA TYR A 270 -6.81 7.26 1.72
C TYR A 270 -7.90 6.49 2.48
N ASP A 271 -8.09 5.24 2.08
CA ASP A 271 -9.19 4.38 2.54
C ASP A 271 -9.13 4.00 4.03
N TRP A 272 -7.99 4.24 4.69
CA TRP A 272 -7.80 4.06 6.14
C TRP A 272 -8.15 5.31 6.96
N VAL A 273 -8.66 6.37 6.34
CA VAL A 273 -8.89 7.68 6.98
C VAL A 273 -10.37 8.07 6.89
N CYS A 274 -10.92 8.52 8.01
CA CYS A 274 -12.22 9.18 8.05
C CYS A 274 -12.04 10.68 7.79
N TRP A 275 -12.81 11.22 6.85
CA TRP A 275 -12.66 12.58 6.35
C TRP A 275 -13.89 13.42 6.66
N SER A 276 -13.69 14.70 6.95
CA SER A 276 -14.73 15.71 6.96
C SER A 276 -14.26 16.91 6.14
N VAL A 277 -15.00 17.17 5.06
CA VAL A 277 -14.71 18.17 4.04
C VAL A 277 -15.73 19.29 4.20
N ARG A 278 -15.27 20.54 4.34
CA ARG A 278 -16.15 21.71 4.31
C ARG A 278 -15.61 22.75 3.34
N LEU A 279 -16.46 23.20 2.44
CA LEU A 279 -16.19 24.28 1.51
C LEU A 279 -16.97 25.50 1.97
N ILE A 280 -16.30 26.63 2.10
CA ILE A 280 -16.89 27.88 2.55
C ILE A 280 -16.71 28.91 1.45
N ASN A 281 -17.83 29.44 0.95
CA ASN A 281 -17.79 30.45 -0.08
C ASN A 281 -17.31 31.78 0.53
N HIS A 282 -16.16 32.24 0.06
CA HIS A 282 -15.63 33.55 0.44
C HIS A 282 -16.38 34.67 -0.31
N SER A 283 -16.97 34.37 -1.48
CA SER A 283 -17.82 35.31 -2.21
C SER A 283 -19.20 35.45 -1.54
N GLY A 284 -19.71 36.69 -1.46
CA GLY A 284 -20.98 36.95 -0.81
C GLY A 284 -21.33 38.43 -0.77
N SER A 285 -22.62 38.74 -0.64
CA SER A 285 -23.08 40.14 -0.53
C SER A 285 -22.39 40.86 0.64
N THR A 286 -22.07 42.15 0.46
CA THR A 286 -21.40 42.99 1.46
C THR A 286 -22.06 42.92 2.84
N TYR A 287 -23.38 42.80 2.88
CA TYR A 287 -24.17 42.65 4.11
C TYR A 287 -23.93 41.33 4.85
N ARG A 288 -23.86 40.20 4.13
CA ARG A 288 -23.55 38.89 4.71
C ARG A 288 -22.12 38.83 5.23
N ASN A 289 -21.17 39.39 4.49
CA ASN A 289 -19.77 39.48 4.92
C ASN A 289 -19.62 40.33 6.18
N LEU A 290 -20.34 41.46 6.27
CA LEU A 290 -20.34 42.29 7.47
C LEU A 290 -20.87 41.54 8.70
N ARG A 291 -21.95 40.76 8.54
CA ARG A 291 -22.55 39.95 9.62
C ARG A 291 -21.73 38.74 10.02
N ALA A 292 -20.99 38.15 9.07
CA ALA A 292 -20.10 37.04 9.34
C ALA A 292 -18.86 37.47 10.14
N GLY A 293 -18.47 38.75 10.05
CA GLY A 293 -17.25 39.26 10.65
C GLY A 293 -15.99 38.83 9.90
N LYS A 294 -14.82 39.29 10.37
CA LYS A 294 -13.52 38.95 9.76
C LYS A 294 -13.12 37.49 10.00
N HIS A 295 -13.53 36.92 11.12
CA HIS A 295 -13.26 35.52 11.51
C HIS A 295 -14.56 34.71 11.43
N PHE A 296 -14.99 34.44 10.19
CA PHE A 296 -16.27 33.79 9.92
C PHE A 296 -16.23 32.27 10.08
N TYR A 297 -15.04 31.68 10.26
CA TYR A 297 -14.87 30.32 10.75
C TYR A 297 -13.68 30.26 11.72
N HIS A 298 -13.61 29.19 12.51
CA HIS A 298 -12.46 28.89 13.37
C HIS A 298 -12.35 27.39 13.59
N VAL A 299 -11.12 26.87 13.67
CA VAL A 299 -10.83 25.45 13.93
C VAL A 299 -9.89 25.34 15.11
N ALA A 300 -10.13 24.39 16.00
CA ALA A 300 -9.24 23.98 17.07
C ALA A 300 -9.04 22.45 17.06
N GLY A 301 -8.00 22.00 17.77
CA GLY A 301 -7.52 20.62 17.73
C GLY A 301 -6.48 20.38 16.64
N ARG A 302 -6.07 19.12 16.49
CA ARG A 302 -5.09 18.64 15.50
C ARG A 302 -5.79 18.05 14.27
N ASN A 303 -5.03 17.46 13.34
CA ASN A 303 -5.55 16.64 12.25
C ASN A 303 -6.53 17.36 11.31
N TRP A 304 -6.16 18.57 10.93
CA TRP A 304 -6.84 19.37 9.92
C TRP A 304 -5.85 20.22 9.13
N PHE A 305 -6.25 20.64 7.93
CA PHE A 305 -5.54 21.59 7.09
C PHE A 305 -6.53 22.43 6.28
N GLU A 306 -6.04 23.50 5.66
CA GLU A 306 -6.85 24.42 4.85
C GLU A 306 -6.20 24.71 3.50
N VAL A 307 -7.05 24.80 2.46
CA VAL A 307 -6.65 25.30 1.14
C VAL A 307 -7.46 26.55 0.87
N LEU A 308 -6.79 27.70 0.89
CA LEU A 308 -7.44 29.01 0.92
C LEU A 308 -7.53 29.66 -0.46
N GLN A 309 -8.62 30.41 -0.67
CA GLN A 309 -8.79 31.37 -1.77
C GLN A 309 -8.61 30.80 -3.19
N VAL A 310 -8.85 29.50 -3.39
CA VAL A 310 -8.93 28.93 -4.74
C VAL A 310 -10.36 29.13 -5.25
N ASN A 311 -10.53 29.89 -6.33
CA ASN A 311 -11.84 30.22 -6.90
C ASN A 311 -12.85 30.88 -5.92
N ASN A 312 -12.36 31.71 -4.98
CA ASN A 312 -13.13 32.32 -3.88
C ASN A 312 -13.73 31.30 -2.90
N ILE A 313 -13.16 30.11 -2.79
CA ILE A 313 -13.58 29.07 -1.85
C ILE A 313 -12.44 28.84 -0.86
N ASP A 314 -12.79 28.76 0.42
CA ASP A 314 -11.91 28.26 1.47
C ASP A 314 -12.32 26.81 1.77
N LEU A 315 -11.40 25.88 1.54
CA LEU A 315 -11.56 24.47 1.86
C LEU A 315 -10.95 24.21 3.23
N VAL A 316 -11.72 23.61 4.14
CA VAL A 316 -11.25 23.14 5.43
C VAL A 316 -11.50 21.65 5.55
N VAL A 317 -10.43 20.88 5.65
CA VAL A 317 -10.46 19.41 5.75
C VAL A 317 -9.95 19.02 7.12
N SER A 318 -10.66 18.11 7.76
CA SER A 318 -10.23 17.49 9.01
C SER A 318 -10.47 16.00 8.94
N TYR A 319 -9.69 15.24 9.71
CA TYR A 319 -9.64 13.80 9.56
C TYR A 319 -9.36 13.09 10.89
N SER A 320 -9.61 11.78 10.90
CA SER A 320 -9.16 10.88 11.96
C SER A 320 -8.86 9.50 11.38
N THR A 321 -7.80 8.86 11.85
CA THR A 321 -7.46 7.46 11.51
C THR A 321 -8.08 6.46 12.48
N HIS A 322 -8.60 6.93 13.62
CA HIS A 322 -9.16 6.11 14.69
C HIS A 322 -10.40 6.81 15.27
N PRO A 323 -11.48 6.93 14.48
CA PRO A 323 -12.66 7.70 14.89
C PRO A 323 -13.28 7.13 16.16
N GLN A 324 -13.54 8.01 17.13
CA GLN A 324 -14.22 7.67 18.40
C GLN A 324 -15.60 8.33 18.48
N PRO A 325 -16.55 7.73 19.21
CA PRO A 325 -17.87 8.30 19.39
C PRO A 325 -17.81 9.71 20.01
N VAL A 326 -18.62 10.61 19.46
CA VAL A 326 -18.66 12.01 19.88
C VAL A 326 -19.71 12.17 21.01
N PRO A 327 -19.41 12.93 22.09
CA PRO A 327 -20.37 13.18 23.17
C PRO A 327 -21.46 14.19 22.74
N ARG A 328 -22.39 13.75 21.88
CA ARG A 328 -23.44 14.59 21.26
C ARG A 328 -24.25 15.38 22.28
N ASP A 329 -24.72 14.75 23.35
CA ASP A 329 -25.53 15.41 24.38
C ASP A 329 -24.77 16.56 25.06
N CYS A 330 -23.47 16.38 25.31
CA CYS A 330 -22.61 17.42 25.89
C CYS A 330 -22.49 18.62 24.93
N ILE A 331 -22.24 18.35 23.64
CA ILE A 331 -22.15 19.40 22.61
C ILE A 331 -23.45 20.17 22.50
N GLN A 332 -24.59 19.48 22.47
CA GLN A 332 -25.90 20.13 22.40
C GLN A 332 -26.15 21.01 23.62
N GLN A 333 -25.86 20.54 24.83
CA GLN A 333 -25.98 21.34 26.06
C GLN A 333 -25.09 22.58 26.03
N LEU A 334 -23.84 22.46 25.58
CA LEU A 334 -22.92 23.60 25.44
C LEU A 334 -23.43 24.62 24.42
N MET A 335 -23.98 24.15 23.29
CA MET A 335 -24.55 24.99 22.24
C MET A 335 -25.89 25.62 22.61
N GLU A 336 -26.63 25.06 23.57
CA GLU A 336 -27.82 25.68 24.16
C GLU A 336 -27.51 26.64 25.32
N GLY A 337 -26.35 26.48 25.95
CA GLY A 337 -25.83 27.33 27.01
C GLY A 337 -24.86 28.38 26.50
N GLN A 338 -23.57 28.19 26.80
CA GLN A 338 -22.49 29.16 26.58
C GLN A 338 -22.26 29.46 25.08
N GLY A 339 -22.42 28.48 24.19
CA GLY A 339 -22.24 28.63 22.74
C GLY A 339 -23.43 29.25 21.99
N LYS A 340 -24.61 29.37 22.61
CA LYS A 340 -25.88 29.70 21.93
C LYS A 340 -25.88 30.99 21.13
N ARG A 341 -25.11 31.99 21.56
CA ARG A 341 -25.01 33.30 20.90
C ARG A 341 -23.59 33.62 20.44
N GLY A 342 -22.66 32.68 20.57
CA GLY A 342 -21.27 32.91 20.19
C GLY A 342 -21.10 33.09 18.68
N ASN A 343 -20.06 33.82 18.29
CA ASN A 343 -19.50 33.74 16.94
C ASN A 343 -18.63 32.47 16.79
N ALA A 344 -18.06 32.22 15.60
CA ALA A 344 -17.29 31.00 15.35
C ALA A 344 -16.11 30.81 16.33
N PRO A 345 -15.20 31.79 16.54
CA PRO A 345 -14.14 31.67 17.53
C PRO A 345 -14.63 31.39 18.96
N GLU A 346 -15.65 32.13 19.42
CA GLU A 346 -16.21 31.96 20.78
C GLU A 346 -16.80 30.56 21.00
N VAL A 347 -17.50 30.02 19.99
CA VAL A 347 -18.08 28.67 20.06
C VAL A 347 -16.99 27.61 20.13
N VAL A 348 -15.94 27.74 19.30
CA VAL A 348 -14.82 26.79 19.31
C VAL A 348 -14.10 26.82 20.66
N GLU A 349 -13.82 28.00 21.22
CA GLU A 349 -13.16 28.13 22.53
C GLU A 349 -13.96 27.46 23.66
N VAL A 350 -15.29 27.58 23.65
CA VAL A 350 -16.17 26.92 24.63
C VAL A 350 -16.10 25.39 24.51
N LEU A 351 -16.15 24.88 23.28
CA LEU A 351 -16.18 23.44 23.00
C LEU A 351 -14.81 22.80 23.25
N GLU A 352 -13.71 23.41 22.78
CA GLU A 352 -12.34 22.90 22.94
C GLU A 352 -11.98 22.68 24.42
N LYS A 353 -12.38 23.61 25.31
CA LYS A 353 -12.14 23.51 26.76
C LYS A 353 -12.77 22.28 27.40
N GLN A 354 -13.84 21.74 26.81
CA GLN A 354 -14.57 20.58 27.32
C GLN A 354 -14.28 19.29 26.54
N LEU A 355 -13.72 19.42 25.33
CA LEU A 355 -13.55 18.34 24.36
C LEU A 355 -12.07 18.18 23.97
N CYS A 356 -11.20 17.99 24.96
CA CYS A 356 -9.80 17.67 24.71
C CYS A 356 -9.67 16.40 23.85
N GLY A 357 -8.83 16.44 22.81
CA GLY A 357 -8.65 15.33 21.86
C GLY A 357 -9.71 15.25 20.75
N PHE A 358 -10.51 16.31 20.57
CA PHE A 358 -11.44 16.45 19.46
C PHE A 358 -11.04 17.62 18.56
N VAL A 359 -11.29 17.46 17.27
CA VAL A 359 -11.29 18.57 16.31
C VAL A 359 -12.62 19.28 16.39
N VAL A 360 -12.59 20.60 16.57
CA VAL A 360 -13.79 21.44 16.62
C VAL A 360 -13.68 22.51 15.56
N HIS A 361 -14.67 22.58 14.67
CA HIS A 361 -14.76 23.62 13.66
C HIS A 361 -16.13 24.29 13.72
N ALA A 362 -16.17 25.61 13.81
CA ALA A 362 -17.39 26.39 13.68
C ALA A 362 -17.35 27.28 12.43
N VAL A 363 -18.44 27.31 11.66
CA VAL A 363 -18.62 28.18 10.49
C VAL A 363 -19.83 29.07 10.70
N SER A 364 -19.69 30.37 10.45
CA SER A 364 -20.79 31.33 10.53
C SER A 364 -21.92 30.96 9.58
N ARG A 365 -23.16 30.91 10.08
CA ARG A 365 -24.35 30.66 9.25
C ARG A 365 -24.60 31.72 8.17
N HIS A 366 -23.91 32.85 8.27
CA HIS A 366 -24.04 33.95 7.33
C HIS A 366 -23.20 33.75 6.06
N LYS A 367 -22.36 32.72 6.04
CA LYS A 367 -21.64 32.25 4.86
C LYS A 367 -22.37 31.08 4.21
N GLU A 368 -22.25 30.98 2.90
CA GLU A 368 -22.66 29.79 2.17
C GLU A 368 -21.55 28.75 2.33
N PHE A 369 -21.94 27.52 2.65
CA PHE A 369 -21.01 26.41 2.82
C PHE A 369 -21.69 25.10 2.44
N ALA A 370 -20.86 24.14 2.02
CA ALA A 370 -21.22 22.75 1.83
C ALA A 370 -20.30 21.86 2.68
N ALA A 371 -20.80 20.68 3.05
CA ALA A 371 -20.01 19.72 3.79
C ALA A 371 -20.34 18.29 3.36
N ALA A 372 -19.32 17.45 3.39
CA ALA A 372 -19.40 16.02 3.15
C ALA A 372 -18.44 15.30 4.11
N TRP A 373 -18.76 14.09 4.55
CA TRP A 373 -17.90 13.32 5.46
C TRP A 373 -18.06 11.81 5.28
N SER A 374 -17.03 11.06 5.69
CA SER A 374 -17.01 9.58 5.66
C SER A 374 -16.95 8.93 7.04
N PHE A 375 -17.10 9.74 8.10
CA PHE A 375 -17.11 9.23 9.47
C PHE A 375 -18.31 8.29 9.74
N PRO A 376 -18.14 7.28 10.62
CA PRO A 376 -19.25 6.54 11.20
C PRO A 376 -20.28 7.45 11.86
N GLU A 377 -21.55 7.01 11.91
CA GLU A 377 -22.70 7.83 12.33
C GLU A 377 -22.56 8.43 13.73
N ASP A 378 -21.93 7.74 14.68
CA ASP A 378 -21.73 8.18 16.06
C ASP A 378 -20.40 8.94 16.28
N CYS A 379 -19.48 8.89 15.32
CA CYS A 379 -18.13 9.46 15.43
C CYS A 379 -18.00 10.89 14.84
N HIS A 380 -19.09 11.47 14.33
CA HIS A 380 -19.07 12.80 13.75
C HIS A 380 -20.34 13.59 14.05
N TYR A 381 -20.14 14.80 14.56
CA TYR A 381 -21.20 15.74 14.84
C TYR A 381 -21.17 16.86 13.79
N TRP A 382 -22.26 17.03 13.06
CA TRP A 382 -22.45 18.17 12.16
C TRP A 382 -23.87 18.71 12.29
N GLU A 383 -24.00 19.85 12.97
CA GLU A 383 -25.31 20.47 13.22
C GLU A 383 -25.28 21.99 13.02
N ARG A 384 -26.43 22.52 12.59
CA ARG A 384 -26.66 23.97 12.47
C ARG A 384 -27.27 24.51 13.75
N HIS A 385 -26.54 25.39 14.42
CA HIS A 385 -26.99 26.13 15.59
C HIS A 385 -27.38 27.57 15.24
N LYS A 386 -27.80 28.33 16.26
CA LYS A 386 -28.37 29.66 16.09
C LYS A 386 -27.49 30.59 15.25
N ASN A 387 -26.17 30.63 15.46
CA ASN A 387 -25.27 31.56 14.77
C ASN A 387 -24.22 30.87 13.88
N VAL A 388 -23.98 29.58 14.08
CA VAL A 388 -22.91 28.82 13.45
C VAL A 388 -23.37 27.41 13.10
N ALA A 389 -22.74 26.79 12.11
CA ALA A 389 -22.68 25.34 11.99
C ALA A 389 -21.45 24.82 12.71
N VAL A 390 -21.56 23.69 13.41
CA VAL A 390 -20.48 23.12 14.20
C VAL A 390 -20.18 21.71 13.71
N CYS A 391 -18.91 21.44 13.48
CA CYS A 391 -18.34 20.13 13.23
C CYS A 391 -17.51 19.69 14.44
N VAL A 392 -17.72 18.47 14.93
CA VAL A 392 -16.87 17.84 15.95
C VAL A 392 -16.62 16.38 15.61
N HIS A 393 -15.37 15.94 15.71
CA HIS A 393 -14.98 14.53 15.68
C HIS A 393 -13.70 14.33 16.49
N SER A 394 -13.38 13.09 16.88
CA SER A 394 -12.11 12.81 17.55
C SER A 394 -10.92 13.13 16.65
N GLU A 395 -9.78 13.52 17.23
CA GLU A 395 -8.53 13.64 16.47
C GLU A 395 -8.16 12.33 15.73
#